data_AF-A0A7S0RNU5-F1
#
_entry.id   AF-A0A7S0RNU5-F1
#
_cell.length_a   1.000
_cell.length_b   1.000
_cell.length_c   1.000
_cell.angle_alpha   90.00
_cell.angle_beta   90.00
_cell.angle_gamma   90.00
#
_symmetry.space_group_name_H-M   'P 1'
#
loop_
_entity.id
_entity.type
_entity.pdbx_description
1 polymer ?
#
loop_
_entity_poly.entity_id
_entity_poly.type
_entity_poly.pdbx_seq_one_letter_code
_entity_poly.pdbx_strand_id
1 'polypeptide(L)'
;MGGWGLVVHFMLPVPLFLCALVAAPLPRHMSEQACRLADKILSLHIADTPIVKILMGVSFVLFLGTLFDVMRPPNINNKGDANTEANSRAKRLRSERNFWIATFVASLWIMLYVVYKLRKKLIEVEKELELKKKELAAKSQ
;
A
#
# COMPACT_ATOMS: atom_id res chain seq x y z
N MET A 1 -3.95 11.28 20.86
CA MET A 1 -3.99 10.09 19.98
C MET A 1 -2.66 10.02 19.25
N GLY A 2 -1.86 8.96 19.44
CA GLY A 2 -0.50 8.89 18.90
C GLY A 2 -0.47 8.76 17.37
N GLY A 3 0.72 8.92 16.76
CA GLY A 3 0.92 8.88 15.30
C GLY A 3 0.38 7.62 14.60
N TRP A 4 0.19 6.52 15.35
CA TRP A 4 -0.46 5.29 14.88
C TRP A 4 -1.92 5.46 14.44
N GLY A 5 -2.63 6.47 14.94
CA GLY A 5 -3.99 6.78 14.48
C GLY A 5 -4.02 7.17 13.01
N LEU A 6 -3.03 7.94 12.54
CA LEU A 6 -2.91 8.32 11.12
C LEU A 6 -2.67 7.08 10.24
N VAL A 7 -1.81 6.16 10.69
CA VAL A 7 -1.49 4.94 9.95
C VAL A 7 -2.73 4.07 9.76
N VAL A 8 -3.48 3.82 10.83
CA VAL A 8 -4.64 2.94 10.80
C VAL A 8 -5.83 3.57 10.06
N HIS A 9 -6.09 4.86 10.24
CA HIS A 9 -7.26 5.50 9.66
C HIS A 9 -7.07 6.05 8.25
N PHE A 10 -5.82 6.30 7.81
CA PHE A 10 -5.55 6.86 6.49
C PHE A 10 -4.62 5.99 5.65
N MET A 11 -3.48 5.56 6.19
CA MET A 11 -2.49 4.82 5.38
C MET A 11 -2.91 3.40 5.02
N LEU A 12 -3.84 2.81 5.78
CA LEU A 12 -4.34 1.45 5.57
C LEU A 12 -5.59 1.40 4.64
N PRO A 13 -6.68 2.16 4.90
CA PRO A 13 -7.90 2.02 4.12
C PRO A 13 -7.77 2.53 2.67
N VAL A 14 -6.96 3.57 2.44
CA VAL A 14 -6.77 4.15 1.10
C VAL A 14 -6.22 3.11 0.11
N PRO A 15 -5.06 2.48 0.36
CA PRO A 15 -4.54 1.48 -0.55
C PRO A 15 -5.39 0.21 -0.61
N LEU A 16 -6.12 -0.17 0.45
CA LEU A 16 -7.08 -1.28 0.39
C LEU A 16 -8.21 -0.97 -0.60
N PHE A 17 -8.80 0.20 -0.49
CA PHE A 17 -9.88 0.63 -1.37
C PHE A 17 -9.41 0.73 -2.82
N LEU A 18 -8.25 1.34 -3.07
CA LEU A 18 -7.69 1.44 -4.42
C LEU A 18 -7.29 0.08 -4.99
N CYS A 19 -6.72 -0.81 -4.19
CA CYS A 19 -6.44 -2.19 -4.60
C CYS A 19 -7.72 -2.91 -5.00
N ALA A 20 -8.77 -2.85 -4.16
CA ALA A 20 -10.05 -3.48 -4.47
C ALA A 20 -10.65 -2.91 -5.75
N LEU A 21 -10.62 -1.58 -5.91
CA LEU A 21 -11.15 -0.89 -7.08
C LEU A 21 -10.44 -1.29 -8.39
N VAL A 22 -9.10 -1.43 -8.34
CA VAL A 22 -8.28 -1.74 -9.52
C VAL A 22 -8.20 -3.25 -9.80
N ALA A 23 -8.24 -4.09 -8.75
CA ALA A 23 -8.19 -5.54 -8.87
C ALA A 23 -9.55 -6.17 -9.22
N ALA A 24 -10.66 -5.50 -8.93
CA ALA A 24 -12.00 -6.01 -9.23
C ALA A 24 -12.14 -6.36 -10.73
N PRO A 25 -12.73 -7.52 -11.07
CA PRO A 25 -13.03 -7.91 -12.45
C PRO A 25 -14.26 -7.15 -12.96
N LEU A 26 -14.10 -5.84 -13.20
CA LEU A 26 -15.17 -4.97 -13.65
C LEU A 26 -15.31 -4.96 -15.19
N PRO A 27 -16.50 -4.66 -15.74
CA PRO A 27 -16.70 -4.42 -17.17
C PRO A 27 -15.75 -3.33 -17.68
N ARG A 28 -15.30 -3.44 -18.95
CA ARG A 28 -14.23 -2.61 -19.54
C ARG A 28 -14.36 -1.11 -19.24
N HIS A 29 -15.54 -0.53 -19.47
CA HIS A 29 -15.78 0.89 -19.24
C HIS A 29 -15.61 1.30 -17.76
N MET A 30 -16.04 0.45 -16.82
CA MET A 30 -15.88 0.69 -15.39
C MET A 30 -14.43 0.49 -14.94
N SER A 31 -13.74 -0.52 -15.49
CA SER A 31 -12.32 -0.75 -15.22
C SER A 31 -11.45 0.42 -15.66
N GLU A 32 -11.75 1.03 -16.81
CA GLU A 32 -11.06 2.23 -17.26
C GLU A 32 -11.30 3.42 -16.34
N GLN A 33 -12.53 3.62 -15.87
CA GLN A 33 -12.86 4.70 -14.94
C GLN A 33 -12.18 4.50 -13.57
N ALA A 34 -12.21 3.28 -13.05
CA ALA A 34 -11.49 2.86 -11.85
C ALA A 34 -9.99 3.14 -11.97
N CYS A 35 -9.38 2.76 -13.10
CA CYS A 35 -7.97 3.04 -13.37
C CYS A 35 -7.68 4.54 -13.50
N ARG A 36 -8.56 5.32 -14.13
CA ARG A 36 -8.40 6.79 -14.21
C ARG A 36 -8.51 7.46 -12.85
N LEU A 37 -9.39 6.99 -11.98
CA LEU A 37 -9.52 7.50 -10.61
C LEU A 37 -8.27 7.16 -9.78
N ALA A 38 -7.83 5.90 -9.84
CA ALA A 38 -6.59 5.48 -9.19
C ALA A 38 -5.39 6.26 -9.73
N ASP A 39 -5.32 6.49 -11.04
CA ASP A 39 -4.27 7.28 -11.68
C ASP A 39 -4.27 8.71 -11.14
N LYS A 40 -5.43 9.40 -11.11
CA LYS A 40 -5.53 10.75 -10.54
C LYS A 40 -5.04 10.81 -9.09
N ILE A 41 -5.41 9.84 -8.26
CA ILE A 41 -5.02 9.83 -6.83
C ILE A 41 -3.53 9.52 -6.67
N LEU A 42 -3.01 8.54 -7.42
CA LEU A 42 -1.61 8.09 -7.31
C LEU A 42 -0.63 9.02 -8.02
N SER A 43 -1.09 9.76 -9.03
CA SER A 43 -0.33 10.78 -9.78
C SER A 43 -0.42 12.18 -9.19
N LEU A 44 -1.04 12.36 -8.01
CA LEU A 44 -0.88 13.62 -7.29
C LEU A 44 0.61 13.82 -6.97
N HIS A 45 1.19 14.91 -7.47
CA HIS A 45 2.59 15.24 -7.22
C HIS A 45 2.66 16.20 -6.02
N ILE A 46 3.58 15.91 -5.11
CA ILE A 46 4.03 16.89 -4.13
C ILE A 46 5.44 17.28 -4.56
N ALA A 47 5.63 18.57 -4.87
CA ALA A 47 6.81 19.09 -5.55
C ALA A 47 7.03 18.38 -6.90
N ASP A 48 7.94 17.41 -6.97
CA ASP A 48 8.32 16.69 -8.20
C ASP A 48 8.20 15.16 -8.07
N THR A 49 7.73 14.67 -6.92
CA THR A 49 7.61 13.22 -6.65
C THR A 49 6.14 12.80 -6.54
N PRO A 50 5.72 11.73 -7.24
CA PRO A 50 4.35 11.24 -7.11
C PRO A 50 4.11 10.70 -5.70
N ILE A 51 2.94 11.04 -5.14
CA ILE A 51 2.52 10.73 -3.77
C ILE A 51 2.70 9.25 -3.43
N VAL A 52 2.43 8.36 -4.39
CA VAL A 52 2.55 6.91 -4.17
C VAL A 52 3.97 6.49 -3.75
N LYS A 53 5.01 7.12 -4.33
CA LYS A 53 6.41 6.81 -3.96
C LYS A 53 6.73 7.34 -2.57
N ILE A 54 6.21 8.52 -2.22
CA ILE A 54 6.38 9.12 -0.89
C ILE A 54 5.70 8.24 0.16
N LEU A 55 4.43 7.89 -0.02
CA LEU A 55 3.67 7.07 0.93
C LEU A 55 4.24 5.66 1.06
N MET A 56 4.73 5.07 -0.03
CA MET A 56 5.44 3.80 0.00
C MET A 56 6.76 3.92 0.78
N GLY A 57 7.53 5.00 0.58
CA GLY A 57 8.74 5.29 1.34
C GLY A 57 8.48 5.47 2.83
N VAL A 58 7.46 6.26 3.20
CA VAL A 58 7.03 6.43 4.59
C VAL A 58 6.63 5.10 5.21
N SER A 59 5.85 4.29 4.49
CA SER A 59 5.44 2.95 4.95
C SER A 59 6.65 2.04 5.19
N PHE A 60 7.66 2.11 4.34
CA PHE A 60 8.89 1.34 4.48
C PHE A 60 9.73 1.81 5.68
N VAL A 61 9.86 3.12 5.88
CA VAL A 61 10.54 3.69 7.06
C VAL A 61 9.82 3.29 8.35
N LEU A 62 8.49 3.34 8.38
CA LEU A 62 7.69 2.87 9.52
C LEU A 62 7.93 1.38 9.79
N PHE A 63 7.92 0.55 8.74
CA PHE A 63 8.22 -0.87 8.85
C PHE A 63 9.60 -1.09 9.47
N LEU A 64 10.65 -0.45 8.95
CA LEU A 64 12.00 -0.56 9.50
C LEU A 64 12.06 -0.10 10.96
N GLY A 65 11.44 1.02 11.30
CA GLY A 65 11.37 1.51 12.69
C GLY A 65 10.75 0.48 13.63
N THR A 66 9.60 -0.09 13.25
CA THR A 66 8.96 -1.14 14.06
C THR A 66 9.72 -2.47 14.08
N LEU A 67 10.45 -2.79 13.02
CA LEU A 67 11.31 -3.97 12.97
C LEU A 67 12.43 -3.85 13.99
N PHE A 68 13.10 -2.70 14.06
CA PHE A 68 14.11 -2.43 15.08
C PHE A 68 13.53 -2.49 16.51
N ASP A 69 12.31 -1.97 16.72
CA ASP A 69 11.64 -2.02 18.02
C ASP A 69 11.32 -3.46 18.47
N VAL A 70 10.95 -4.34 17.54
CA VAL A 70 10.66 -5.76 17.83
C VAL A 70 11.94 -6.58 18.00
N MET A 71 12.99 -6.28 17.22
CA MET A 71 14.29 -6.94 17.34
C MET A 71 15.05 -6.53 18.61
N ARG A 72 14.69 -5.41 19.23
CA ARG A 72 15.34 -4.93 20.44
C ARG A 72 15.14 -5.95 21.57
N PRO A 73 16.23 -6.53 22.13
CA PRO A 73 16.10 -7.49 23.21
C PRO A 73 15.40 -6.85 24.40
N PRO A 74 14.54 -7.60 25.12
CA PRO A 74 13.94 -7.09 26.34
C PRO A 74 15.06 -6.71 27.31
N ASN A 75 14.94 -5.55 27.97
CA ASN A 75 15.91 -5.12 28.96
C ASN A 75 15.67 -5.93 30.25
N ILE A 76 16.32 -7.09 30.37
CA ILE A 76 16.24 -8.02 31.51
C ILE A 76 17.14 -7.52 32.65
N ASN A 77 17.08 -6.23 32.98
CA ASN A 77 17.69 -5.73 34.22
C ASN A 77 16.74 -6.07 35.37
N ASN A 78 16.95 -7.29 35.86
CA ASN A 78 16.27 -7.96 36.95
C ASN A 78 16.35 -7.17 38.26
N LYS A 79 15.19 -6.63 38.68
CA LYS A 79 14.71 -6.28 40.04
C LYS A 79 13.61 -5.21 39.99
N GLY A 80 12.73 -5.28 38.98
CA GLY A 80 11.58 -4.39 38.87
C GLY A 80 10.36 -4.97 39.57
N ASP A 81 9.63 -4.15 40.30
CA ASP A 81 8.31 -4.46 40.89
C ASP A 81 7.36 -5.07 39.82
N ALA A 82 6.37 -5.88 40.22
CA ALA A 82 5.47 -6.61 39.30
C ALA A 82 4.80 -5.70 38.26
N ASN A 83 4.57 -4.44 38.62
CA ASN A 83 4.02 -3.40 37.74
C ASN A 83 4.99 -3.02 36.60
N THR A 84 6.30 -3.05 36.86
CA THR A 84 7.36 -2.80 35.87
C THR A 84 7.41 -3.91 34.83
N GLU A 85 7.24 -5.16 35.26
CA GLU A 85 7.22 -6.33 34.39
C GLU A 85 5.95 -6.39 33.53
N ALA A 86 4.79 -6.07 34.11
CA ALA A 86 3.55 -5.91 33.36
C ALA A 86 3.67 -4.82 32.28
N ASN A 87 4.30 -3.69 32.61
CA ASN A 87 4.48 -2.58 31.66
C ASN A 87 5.48 -2.92 30.55
N SER A 88 6.57 -3.65 30.84
CA SER A 88 7.54 -4.09 29.83
C SER A 88 6.89 -5.07 28.84
N ARG A 89 6.10 -6.02 29.35
CA ARG A 89 5.30 -6.94 28.52
C ARG A 89 4.27 -6.18 27.68
N ALA A 90 3.58 -5.21 28.25
CA ALA A 90 2.63 -4.38 27.51
C ALA A 90 3.31 -3.55 26.41
N LYS A 91 4.51 -3.01 26.64
CA LYS A 91 5.29 -2.31 25.61
C LYS A 91 5.67 -3.24 24.46
N ARG A 92 6.11 -4.46 24.76
CA ARG A 92 6.45 -5.47 23.76
C ARG A 92 5.23 -5.88 22.91
N LEU A 93 4.08 -6.12 23.52
CA LEU A 93 2.86 -6.43 22.76
C LEU A 93 2.42 -5.26 21.86
N ARG A 94 2.64 -4.01 22.30
CA ARG A 94 2.38 -2.83 21.47
C ARG A 94 3.34 -2.74 20.29
N SER A 95 4.64 -3.01 20.49
CA SER A 95 5.62 -3.00 19.39
C SER A 95 5.36 -4.12 18.39
N GLU A 96 5.03 -5.33 18.85
CA GLU A 96 4.65 -6.45 17.98
C GLU A 96 3.41 -6.14 17.14
N ARG A 97 2.35 -5.60 17.76
CA ARG A 97 1.14 -5.17 17.01
C ARG A 97 1.48 -4.11 15.97
N ASN A 98 2.24 -3.08 16.36
CA ASN A 98 2.62 -1.99 15.48
C ASN A 98 3.48 -2.48 14.31
N PHE A 99 4.37 -3.45 14.56
CA PHE A 99 5.14 -4.13 13.53
C PHE A 99 4.23 -4.80 12.50
N TRP A 100 3.28 -5.64 12.92
CA TRP A 100 2.35 -6.29 11.99
C TRP A 100 1.55 -5.29 11.17
N ILE A 101 1.09 -4.20 11.79
CA ILE A 101 0.38 -3.11 11.08
C ILE A 101 1.31 -2.48 10.04
N ALA A 102 2.54 -2.13 10.40
CA ALA A 102 3.48 -1.49 9.48
C ALA A 102 3.89 -2.43 8.34
N THR A 103 4.13 -3.71 8.61
CA THR A 103 4.37 -4.74 7.58
C THR A 103 3.21 -4.83 6.63
N PHE A 104 1.97 -4.90 7.14
CA PHE A 104 0.78 -4.98 6.31
C PHE A 104 0.64 -3.74 5.42
N VAL A 105 0.75 -2.53 6.00
CA VAL A 105 0.67 -1.27 5.25
C VAL A 105 1.75 -1.16 4.19
N ALA A 106 3.01 -1.48 4.51
CA ALA A 106 4.11 -1.47 3.54
C ALA A 106 3.86 -2.45 2.39
N SER A 107 3.48 -3.69 2.70
CA SER A 107 3.16 -4.71 1.70
C SER A 107 1.99 -4.30 0.80
N LEU A 108 0.99 -3.65 1.38
CA LEU A 108 -0.22 -3.20 0.69
C LEU A 108 0.07 -2.05 -0.28
N TRP A 109 0.89 -1.08 0.10
CA TRP A 109 1.33 -0.01 -0.80
C TRP A 109 2.17 -0.54 -1.96
N ILE A 110 3.06 -1.50 -1.70
CA ILE A 110 3.84 -2.18 -2.75
C ILE A 110 2.90 -2.95 -3.69
N MET A 111 1.96 -3.72 -3.13
CA MET A 111 0.98 -4.47 -3.90
C MET A 111 0.13 -3.55 -4.79
N LEU A 112 -0.39 -2.44 -4.23
CA LEU A 112 -1.14 -1.44 -4.99
C LEU A 112 -0.34 -0.93 -6.18
N TYR A 113 0.92 -0.57 -5.96
CA TYR A 113 1.79 -0.07 -7.02
C TYR A 113 2.01 -1.08 -8.14
N VAL A 114 2.25 -2.34 -7.79
CA VAL A 114 2.44 -3.43 -8.76
C VAL A 114 1.15 -3.69 -9.53
N VAL A 115 0.02 -3.85 -8.84
CA VAL A 115 -1.30 -4.12 -9.45
C VAL A 115 -1.71 -2.98 -10.38
N TYR A 116 -1.56 -1.73 -9.95
CA TYR A 116 -1.84 -0.55 -10.76
C TYR A 116 -0.98 -0.53 -12.04
N LYS A 117 0.32 -0.78 -11.93
CA LYS A 117 1.21 -0.86 -13.10
C LYS A 117 0.82 -1.96 -14.08
N LEU A 118 0.49 -3.14 -13.56
CA LEU A 118 0.05 -4.28 -14.38
C LEU A 118 -1.26 -3.98 -15.10
N ARG A 119 -2.24 -3.40 -14.40
CA ARG A 119 -3.52 -3.01 -15.01
C ARG A 119 -3.36 -1.95 -16.08
N LYS A 120 -2.50 -0.95 -15.87
CA LYS A 120 -2.22 0.08 -16.88
C LYS A 120 -1.65 -0.52 -18.16
N LYS A 121 -0.68 -1.42 -18.04
CA LYS A 121 -0.11 -2.15 -19.19
C LYS A 121 -1.14 -3.03 -19.89
N LEU A 122 -2.01 -3.70 -19.14
CA LEU A 122 -3.05 -4.55 -19.71
C LEU A 122 -4.01 -3.74 -20.59
N ILE A 123 -4.46 -2.57 -20.11
CA ILE A 123 -5.34 -1.67 -20.87
C ILE A 123 -4.64 -1.15 -22.14
N GLU A 124 -3.35 -0.85 -22.06
CA GLU A 124 -2.56 -0.40 -23.21
C GLU A 124 -2.47 -1.48 -24.30
N VAL A 125 -2.11 -2.71 -23.91
CA VAL A 125 -2.03 -3.86 -24.82
C VAL A 125 -3.40 -4.19 -25.44
N GLU A 126 -4.47 -4.11 -24.67
CA GLU A 126 -5.83 -4.33 -25.18
C GLU A 126 -6.21 -3.30 -26.27
N LYS A 127 -5.85 -2.03 -26.08
CA LYS A 127 -6.10 -0.97 -27.07
C LYS A 127 -5.33 -1.19 -28.36
N GLU A 128 -4.06 -1.58 -28.28
CA GLU A 128 -3.25 -1.91 -29.46
C GLU A 128 -3.84 -3.10 -30.23
N LEU A 129 -4.32 -4.11 -29.52
CA LEU A 129 -4.94 -5.29 -30.11
C LEU A 129 -6.25 -4.95 -30.82
N GLU A 130 -7.07 -4.05 -30.27
CA GLU A 130 -8.27 -3.56 -30.94
C GLU A 130 -7.98 -2.73 -32.18
N LEU A 131 -6.93 -1.90 -32.14
CA LEU A 131 -6.52 -1.12 -33.30
C LEU A 131 -6.08 -2.02 -34.46
N LYS A 132 -5.21 -3.01 -34.17
CA LYS A 132 -4.76 -3.98 -35.17
C LYS A 132 -5.91 -4.81 -35.76
N LYS A 133 -6.90 -5.18 -34.94
CA LYS A 133 -8.10 -5.88 -35.42
C LYS A 133 -8.90 -5.02 -36.40
N LYS A 134 -9.05 -3.72 -36.13
CA LYS A 134 -9.73 -2.78 -37.04
C LYS A 134 -8.97 -2.59 -38.35
N GLU A 135 -7.64 -2.47 -38.30
CA GLU A 135 -6.80 -2.39 -39.49
C GLU A 135 -6.90 -3.64 -40.37
N LEU A 136 -6.92 -4.83 -39.77
CA LEU A 136 -7.08 -6.09 -40.50
C LEU A 136 -8.47 -6.19 -41.15
N ALA A 137 -9.53 -5.79 -40.44
CA ALA A 137 -10.88 -5.78 -40.99
C ALA A 137 -11.01 -4.81 -42.18
N ALA A 138 -10.37 -3.63 -42.09
CA ALA A 138 -10.36 -2.65 -43.18
C ALA A 138 -9.57 -3.11 -44.42
N LYS A 139 -8.56 -3.98 -44.26
CA LYS A 139 -7.82 -4.57 -45.38
C LYS A 139 -8.53 -5.74 -46.05
N SER A 140 -9.54 -6.32 -45.40
CA SER A 140 -10.32 -7.45 -45.93
C SER A 140 -11.58 -7.04 -46.70
N GLN A 141 -11.88 -5.74 -46.73
CA GLN A 141 -12.96 -5.12 -47.53
C GLN A 141 -12.36 -4.48 -48.79
#